data_AF-A0A8T7HYH1-F1
#
_entry.id   AF-A0A8T7HYH1-F1
#
_cell.length_a   1.000
_cell.length_b   1.000
_cell.length_c   1.000
_cell.angle_alpha   90.00
_cell.angle_beta   90.00
_cell.angle_gamma   90.00
#
_symmetry.space_group_name_H-M   'P 1'
#
loop_
_entity.id
_entity.type
_entity.pdbx_description
1 polymer ?
#
loop_
_entity_poly.entity_id
_entity_poly.type
_entity_poly.pdbx_seq_one_letter_code
_entity_poly.pdbx_strand_id
1 'polypeptide(L)'
;MFAFITDFFRARPKEETRQPLKVASRKGQSERTISYDPSLIETLKKDHSKLVALYGAMWKEGFEKRDYKKLSNVIAEFKASFQSHLLKENVKFYVYLEQSLADDLHTLQVVKDFRTDMNEIANAVIQFCKKYAHQAFTVEMEQEFERDYVKVGEVLTRRVSMEENELYVLYQAD
;
A
#
# COMPACT_ATOMS: atom_id res chain seq x y z
N MET A 1 2.50 -5.47 15.85
CA MET A 1 3.82 -5.95 15.38
C MET A 1 3.63 -6.63 14.03
N PHE A 2 4.23 -6.09 12.97
CA PHE A 2 4.40 -6.74 11.67
C PHE A 2 5.48 -7.83 11.82
N ALA A 3 5.09 -8.99 12.33
CA ALA A 3 5.99 -10.07 12.74
C ALA A 3 5.91 -11.30 11.82
N PHE A 4 5.80 -11.11 10.50
CA PHE A 4 5.71 -12.23 9.55
C PHE A 4 6.86 -12.26 8.51
N ILE A 5 7.79 -11.30 8.55
CA ILE A 5 8.93 -11.24 7.61
C ILE A 5 10.25 -11.65 8.29
N THR A 6 10.29 -11.77 9.62
CA THR A 6 11.52 -12.05 10.37
C THR A 6 11.96 -13.52 10.38
N ASP A 7 11.07 -14.49 10.12
CA ASP A 7 11.41 -15.92 10.27
C ASP A 7 11.94 -16.59 9.00
N PHE A 8 11.99 -15.89 7.87
CA PHE A 8 12.52 -16.44 6.61
C PHE A 8 14.07 -16.48 6.56
N PHE A 9 14.77 -15.71 7.41
CA PHE A 9 16.24 -15.59 7.37
C PHE A 9 16.98 -16.43 8.42
N ARG A 10 16.29 -17.24 9.22
CA ARG A 10 16.89 -17.94 10.38
C ARG A 10 17.49 -19.32 10.06
N ALA A 11 17.39 -19.80 8.82
CA ALA A 11 17.73 -21.16 8.43
C ALA A 11 18.82 -21.26 7.33
N ARG A 12 19.97 -20.60 7.51
CA ARG A 12 21.20 -20.97 6.76
C ARG A 12 22.31 -21.45 7.70
N PRO A 13 23.02 -22.55 7.39
CA PRO A 13 24.14 -23.02 8.18
C PRO A 13 25.34 -22.05 8.08
N LYS A 14 26.14 -21.99 9.16
CA LYS A 14 27.40 -21.24 9.22
C LYS A 14 28.40 -21.82 8.21
N GLU A 15 28.94 -20.98 7.35
CA GLU A 15 30.02 -21.36 6.42
C GLU A 15 31.30 -20.58 6.71
N GLU A 16 32.40 -21.31 6.59
CA GLU A 16 33.76 -21.03 7.04
C GLU A 16 34.48 -19.93 6.25
N THR A 17 35.50 -19.39 6.92
CA THR A 17 36.49 -18.39 6.52
C THR A 17 36.95 -18.50 5.05
N ARG A 18 36.68 -17.47 4.24
CA ARG A 18 37.31 -17.26 2.92
C ARG A 18 38.03 -15.90 2.85
N GLN A 19 39.25 -15.94 2.33
CA GLN A 19 40.24 -14.86 2.24
C GLN A 19 39.77 -13.65 1.39
N PRO A 20 40.33 -12.44 1.60
CA PRO A 20 39.86 -11.25 0.91
C PRO A 20 40.36 -11.17 -0.53
N LEU A 21 39.43 -11.20 -1.49
CA LEU A 21 39.69 -10.84 -2.89
C LEU A 21 39.77 -9.31 -3.02
N LYS A 22 40.83 -8.83 -3.69
CA LYS A 22 41.03 -7.43 -4.07
C LYS A 22 39.82 -6.89 -4.83
N VAL A 23 39.15 -5.89 -4.26
CA VAL A 23 38.04 -5.18 -4.91
C VAL A 23 38.61 -4.12 -5.83
N ALA A 24 38.55 -4.37 -7.14
CA ALA A 24 38.68 -3.32 -8.14
C ALA A 24 37.43 -2.41 -8.05
N SER A 25 37.64 -1.12 -7.84
CA SER A 25 36.58 -0.11 -7.81
C SER A 25 35.93 0.00 -9.19
N ARG A 26 34.76 -0.63 -9.37
CA ARG A 26 33.81 -0.21 -10.40
C ARG A 26 33.02 0.95 -9.82
N LYS A 27 33.15 2.14 -10.42
CA LYS A 27 32.15 3.22 -10.27
C LYS A 27 30.80 2.63 -10.66
N GLY A 28 29.96 2.33 -9.68
CA GLY A 28 28.64 1.78 -9.92
C GLY A 28 27.75 2.87 -10.51
N GLN A 29 27.47 2.80 -11.81
CA GLN A 29 26.16 3.22 -12.28
C GLN A 29 25.17 2.33 -11.54
N SER A 30 24.28 2.94 -10.75
CA SER A 30 23.16 2.24 -10.15
C SER A 30 22.35 1.60 -11.28
N GLU A 31 22.51 0.29 -11.50
CA GLU A 31 21.68 -0.44 -12.46
C GLU A 31 20.22 -0.25 -12.05
N ARG A 32 19.39 0.35 -12.94
CA ARG A 32 17.95 0.49 -12.70
C ARG A 32 17.36 -0.90 -12.51
N THR A 33 16.81 -1.17 -11.33
CA THR A 33 16.25 -2.49 -11.01
C THR A 33 14.82 -2.65 -11.52
N ILE A 34 14.15 -1.56 -11.92
CA ILE A 34 12.79 -1.56 -12.45
C ILE A 34 12.72 -0.70 -13.71
N SER A 35 12.08 -1.24 -14.75
CA SER A 35 11.81 -0.52 -16.00
C SER A 35 10.39 0.05 -16.01
N TYR A 36 10.19 1.08 -16.85
CA TYR A 36 8.87 1.64 -17.12
C TYR A 36 7.88 0.58 -17.60
N ASP A 37 6.67 0.59 -17.05
CA ASP A 37 5.56 -0.29 -17.41
C ASP A 37 4.36 0.58 -17.83
N PRO A 38 4.06 0.68 -19.14
CA PRO A 38 2.99 1.55 -19.65
C PRO A 38 1.59 1.16 -19.15
N SER A 39 1.42 -0.04 -18.59
CA SER A 39 0.15 -0.52 -18.06
C SER A 39 -0.04 -0.29 -16.56
N LEU A 40 1.01 0.20 -15.87
CA LEU A 40 1.02 0.29 -14.41
C LEU A 40 -0.06 1.24 -13.89
N ILE A 41 -0.13 2.47 -14.42
CA ILE A 41 -1.09 3.49 -13.96
C ILE A 41 -2.53 3.01 -14.15
N GLU A 42 -2.85 2.44 -15.31
CA GLU A 42 -4.18 1.87 -15.57
C GLU A 42 -4.51 0.70 -14.65
N THR A 43 -3.51 -0.11 -14.28
CA THR A 43 -3.68 -1.19 -13.31
C THR A 43 -3.99 -0.64 -11.90
N LEU A 44 -3.29 0.40 -11.46
CA LEU A 44 -3.52 1.02 -10.16
C LEU A 44 -4.90 1.70 -10.07
N LYS A 45 -5.33 2.42 -11.12
CA LYS A 45 -6.68 2.99 -11.20
C LYS A 45 -7.79 1.94 -11.17
N LYS A 46 -7.56 0.79 -11.80
CA LYS A 46 -8.48 -0.36 -11.71
C LYS A 46 -8.54 -0.92 -10.30
N ASP A 47 -7.41 -1.00 -9.59
CA ASP A 47 -7.41 -1.36 -8.17
C ASP A 47 -8.22 -0.36 -7.34
N HIS A 48 -8.05 0.96 -7.55
CA HIS A 48 -8.84 1.98 -6.88
C HIS A 48 -10.35 1.79 -7.09
N SER A 49 -10.76 1.56 -8.34
CA SER A 49 -12.17 1.30 -8.67
C SER A 49 -12.72 0.09 -7.91
N LYS A 50 -11.95 -1.01 -7.81
CA LYS A 50 -12.33 -2.19 -7.03
C LYS A 50 -12.41 -1.86 -5.52
N LEU A 51 -11.46 -1.11 -4.99
CA LEU A 51 -11.41 -0.72 -3.58
C LEU A 51 -12.62 0.15 -3.21
N VAL A 52 -12.97 1.13 -4.04
CA VAL A 52 -14.15 1.98 -3.86
C VAL A 52 -15.43 1.14 -3.86
N ALA A 53 -15.56 0.19 -4.79
CA ALA A 53 -16.73 -0.69 -4.84
C ALA A 53 -16.88 -1.55 -3.57
N LEU A 54 -15.78 -2.15 -3.10
CA LEU A 54 -15.77 -2.93 -1.86
C LEU A 54 -16.07 -2.06 -0.64
N TYR A 55 -15.53 -0.84 -0.60
CA TYR A 55 -15.75 0.11 0.47
C TYR A 55 -17.22 0.58 0.53
N GLY A 56 -17.86 0.82 -0.61
CA GLY A 56 -19.31 1.09 -0.68
C GLY A 56 -20.15 -0.12 -0.23
N ALA A 57 -19.72 -1.34 -0.54
CA ALA A 57 -20.42 -2.55 -0.08
C ALA A 57 -20.38 -2.70 1.45
N MET A 58 -19.34 -2.21 2.14
CA MET A 58 -19.30 -2.21 3.61
C MET A 58 -20.44 -1.38 4.22
N TRP A 59 -20.74 -0.21 3.64
CA TRP A 59 -21.85 0.61 4.11
C TRP A 59 -23.18 -0.12 3.98
N LYS A 60 -23.43 -0.69 2.80
CA LYS A 60 -24.64 -1.45 2.51
C LYS A 60 -24.85 -2.62 3.47
N GLU A 61 -23.82 -3.42 3.71
CA GLU A 61 -23.95 -4.60 4.57
C GLU A 61 -23.96 -4.22 6.06
N GLY A 62 -23.20 -3.20 6.48
CA GLY A 62 -23.10 -2.77 7.88
C GLY A 62 -24.26 -1.91 8.39
N PHE A 63 -24.74 -0.96 7.59
CA PHE A 63 -25.78 0.00 8.00
C PHE A 63 -27.17 -0.39 7.53
N GLU A 64 -27.31 -0.62 6.22
CA GLU A 64 -28.64 -0.80 5.63
C GLU A 64 -29.21 -2.16 6.00
N LYS A 65 -28.36 -3.19 6.07
CA LYS A 65 -28.78 -4.57 6.29
C LYS A 65 -28.40 -5.12 7.67
N ARG A 66 -27.41 -4.52 8.34
CA ARG A 66 -26.82 -5.03 9.59
C ARG A 66 -26.38 -6.50 9.50
N ASP A 67 -25.92 -6.93 8.32
CA ASP A 67 -25.37 -8.26 8.09
C ASP A 67 -23.87 -8.25 8.42
N TYR A 68 -23.55 -8.34 9.71
CA TYR A 68 -22.18 -8.23 10.20
C TYR A 68 -21.28 -9.39 9.74
N LYS A 69 -21.85 -10.55 9.45
CA LYS A 69 -21.11 -11.67 8.86
C LYS A 69 -20.66 -11.33 7.45
N LYS A 70 -21.57 -10.79 6.64
CA LYS A 70 -21.23 -10.37 5.28
C LYS A 70 -20.33 -9.14 5.26
N LEU A 71 -20.55 -8.18 6.14
CA LEU A 71 -19.66 -7.04 6.35
C LEU A 71 -18.23 -7.51 6.66
N SER A 72 -18.04 -8.44 7.60
CA SER A 72 -16.73 -9.00 7.94
C SER A 72 -16.03 -9.62 6.73
N ASN A 73 -16.77 -10.34 5.86
CA ASN A 73 -16.22 -10.89 4.63
C ASN A 73 -15.80 -9.79 3.63
N VAL A 74 -16.63 -8.76 3.44
CA VAL A 74 -16.31 -7.61 2.56
C VAL A 74 -15.08 -6.87 3.07
N ILE A 75 -14.96 -6.65 4.38
CA ILE A 75 -13.78 -6.02 5.00
C ILE A 75 -12.53 -6.86 4.78
N ALA A 76 -12.62 -8.19 4.91
CA ALA A 76 -11.49 -9.08 4.66
C ALA A 76 -11.02 -9.00 3.20
N GLU A 77 -11.96 -8.99 2.24
CA GLU A 77 -11.64 -8.84 0.82
C GLU A 77 -11.05 -7.47 0.49
N PHE A 78 -11.61 -6.40 1.03
CA PHE A 78 -11.09 -5.05 0.88
C PHE A 78 -9.67 -4.96 1.42
N LYS A 79 -9.43 -5.46 2.64
CA LYS A 79 -8.10 -5.46 3.25
C LYS A 79 -7.08 -6.19 2.38
N ALA A 80 -7.42 -7.39 1.88
CA ALA A 80 -6.53 -8.14 1.01
C ALA A 80 -6.24 -7.40 -0.30
N SER A 81 -7.28 -6.83 -0.93
CA SER A 81 -7.15 -6.05 -2.17
C SER A 81 -6.31 -4.80 -1.93
N PHE A 82 -6.50 -4.11 -0.81
CA PHE A 82 -5.78 -2.90 -0.43
C PHE A 82 -4.30 -3.21 -0.20
N GLN A 83 -3.98 -4.28 0.53
CA GLN A 83 -2.60 -4.72 0.75
C GLN A 83 -1.91 -5.12 -0.56
N SER A 84 -2.62 -5.77 -1.49
CA SER A 84 -2.08 -6.11 -2.81
C SER A 84 -1.79 -4.86 -3.65
N HIS A 85 -2.68 -3.87 -3.61
CA HIS A 85 -2.51 -2.58 -4.25
C HIS A 85 -1.30 -1.82 -3.69
N LEU A 86 -1.21 -1.68 -2.35
CA LEU A 86 -0.07 -1.06 -1.67
C LEU A 86 1.27 -1.73 -2.04
N LEU A 87 1.28 -3.06 -2.17
CA LEU A 87 2.47 -3.78 -2.58
C LEU A 87 2.89 -3.38 -3.99
N LYS A 88 1.95 -3.37 -4.95
CA LYS A 88 2.22 -2.96 -6.34
C LYS A 88 2.79 -1.54 -6.41
N GLU A 89 2.21 -0.59 -5.66
CA GLU A 89 2.73 0.78 -5.63
C GLU A 89 4.12 0.86 -5.02
N ASN A 90 4.33 0.22 -3.86
CA ASN A 90 5.62 0.28 -3.16
C ASN A 90 6.75 -0.37 -3.96
N VAL A 91 6.47 -1.48 -4.65
CA VAL A 91 7.53 -2.24 -5.34
C VAL A 91 7.68 -1.84 -6.79
N LYS A 92 6.65 -1.32 -7.46
CA LYS A 92 6.76 -0.91 -8.87
C LYS A 92 6.81 0.60 -9.02
N PHE A 93 5.78 1.29 -8.53
CA PHE A 93 5.58 2.72 -8.79
C PHE A 93 6.64 3.58 -8.08
N TYR A 94 6.74 3.49 -6.76
CA TYR A 94 7.68 4.32 -5.99
C TYR A 94 9.14 4.00 -6.32
N VAL A 95 9.50 2.72 -6.50
CA VAL A 95 10.87 2.34 -6.88
C VAL A 95 11.24 2.90 -8.25
N TYR A 96 10.32 2.87 -9.22
CA TYR A 96 10.56 3.49 -10.54
C TYR A 96 10.74 5.02 -10.43
N LEU A 97 9.86 5.71 -9.71
CA LEU A 97 9.98 7.15 -9.52
C LEU A 97 11.30 7.52 -8.82
N GLU A 98 11.70 6.77 -7.81
CA GLU A 98 12.97 7.00 -7.12
C GLU A 98 14.19 6.81 -8.04
N GLN A 99 14.12 5.90 -9.01
CA GLN A 99 15.18 5.65 -9.98
C GLN A 99 15.23 6.68 -11.12
N SER A 100 14.06 7.07 -11.64
CA SER A 100 13.94 8.06 -12.73
C SER A 100 14.27 9.47 -12.26
N LEU A 101 13.95 9.81 -11.01
CA LEU A 101 14.20 11.11 -10.40
C LEU A 101 15.54 11.19 -9.64
N ALA A 102 16.45 10.23 -9.83
CA ALA A 102 17.71 10.18 -9.09
C ALA A 102 18.57 11.45 -9.26
N ASP A 103 18.46 12.11 -10.42
CA ASP A 103 19.17 13.35 -10.74
C ASP A 103 18.34 14.63 -10.45
N ASP A 104 17.05 14.49 -10.09
CA ASP A 104 16.16 15.57 -9.66
C ASP A 104 15.82 15.42 -8.17
N LEU A 105 16.78 15.81 -7.33
CA LEU A 105 16.69 15.65 -5.87
C LEU A 105 15.51 16.38 -5.23
N HIS A 106 15.05 17.48 -5.82
CA HIS A 106 13.91 18.24 -5.30
C HIS A 106 12.61 17.47 -5.50
N THR A 107 12.34 17.04 -6.74
CA THR A 107 11.13 16.26 -7.04
C THR A 107 11.17 14.90 -6.33
N LEU A 108 12.35 14.28 -6.21
CA LEU A 108 12.53 13.06 -5.44
C LEU A 108 12.15 13.24 -3.95
N GLN A 109 12.50 14.36 -3.33
CA GLN A 109 12.12 14.63 -1.94
C GLN A 109 10.60 14.74 -1.80
N VAL A 110 9.94 15.46 -2.72
CA VAL A 110 8.48 15.57 -2.76
C VAL A 110 7.82 14.19 -2.85
N VAL A 111 8.30 13.30 -3.73
CA VAL A 111 7.79 11.92 -3.84
C VAL A 111 7.95 11.13 -2.53
N LYS A 112 9.06 11.30 -1.81
CA LYS A 112 9.29 10.64 -0.51
C LYS A 112 8.35 11.16 0.58
N ASP A 113 8.07 12.45 0.58
CA ASP A 113 7.13 13.06 1.52
C ASP A 113 5.71 12.53 1.27
N PHE A 114 5.26 12.49 0.01
CA PHE A 114 4.00 11.85 -0.37
C PHE A 114 3.94 10.39 0.06
N ARG A 115 5.01 9.62 -0.14
CA ARG A 115 5.07 8.22 0.27
C ARG A 115 4.87 8.06 1.78
N THR A 116 5.42 8.98 2.57
CA THR A 116 5.26 8.99 4.04
C THR A 116 3.80 9.21 4.41
N ASP A 117 3.17 10.24 3.84
CA ASP A 117 1.75 10.54 4.03
C ASP A 117 0.85 9.35 3.63
N MET A 118 1.16 8.68 2.51
CA MET A 118 0.39 7.52 2.04
C MET A 118 0.48 6.36 3.02
N ASN A 119 1.64 6.15 3.65
CA ASN A 119 1.83 5.09 4.64
C ASN A 119 1.03 5.37 5.92
N GLU A 120 0.89 6.63 6.34
CA GLU A 120 0.04 6.98 7.49
C GLU A 120 -1.42 6.66 7.22
N ILE A 121 -1.93 7.03 6.04
CA ILE A 121 -3.29 6.70 5.60
C ILE A 121 -3.48 5.18 5.52
N ALA A 122 -2.53 4.47 4.90
CA ALA A 122 -2.57 3.01 4.79
C ALA A 122 -2.66 2.35 6.17
N ASN A 123 -1.90 2.84 7.15
CA ASN A 123 -1.97 2.34 8.52
C ASN A 123 -3.36 2.54 9.14
N ALA A 124 -3.96 3.73 9.00
CA ALA A 124 -5.31 4.00 9.50
C ALA A 124 -6.36 3.03 8.90
N VAL A 125 -6.31 2.83 7.57
CA VAL A 125 -7.21 1.92 6.85
C VAL A 125 -7.04 0.46 7.32
N ILE A 126 -5.80 0.01 7.52
CA ILE A 126 -5.53 -1.35 8.00
C ILE A 126 -6.02 -1.54 9.44
N GLN A 127 -5.92 -0.52 10.31
CA GLN A 127 -6.46 -0.60 11.66
C GLN A 127 -7.99 -0.66 11.67
N PHE A 128 -8.66 0.14 10.83
CA PHE A 128 -10.10 0.01 10.60
C PHE A 128 -10.48 -1.40 10.19
N CYS A 129 -9.81 -1.96 9.19
CA CYS A 129 -10.10 -3.32 8.72
C CYS A 129 -9.90 -4.35 9.84
N LYS A 130 -8.84 -4.22 10.65
CA LYS A 130 -8.60 -5.13 11.79
C LYS A 130 -9.70 -5.03 12.84
N LYS A 131 -10.16 -3.82 13.17
CA LYS A 131 -11.21 -3.60 14.15
C LYS A 131 -12.52 -4.26 13.75
N TYR A 132 -12.88 -4.25 12.47
CA TYR A 132 -14.20 -4.66 11.99
C TYR A 132 -14.21 -5.99 11.20
N ALA A 133 -13.07 -6.67 11.03
CA ALA A 133 -13.00 -7.98 10.37
C ALA A 133 -13.54 -9.15 11.21
N HIS A 134 -14.22 -8.89 12.33
CA HIS A 134 -14.77 -9.91 13.22
C HIS A 134 -16.22 -10.24 12.87
N GLN A 135 -16.59 -11.53 12.92
CA GLN A 135 -17.97 -11.96 12.64
C GLN A 135 -18.96 -11.62 13.76
N ALA A 136 -18.46 -11.38 14.98
CA ALA A 136 -19.25 -10.99 16.13
C ALA A 136 -19.01 -9.50 16.43
N PHE A 137 -19.88 -8.63 15.92
CA PHE A 137 -19.87 -7.20 16.25
C PHE A 137 -20.43 -7.02 17.66
N THR A 138 -19.73 -6.24 18.49
CA THR A 138 -20.27 -5.78 19.76
C THR A 138 -21.17 -4.57 19.55
N VAL A 139 -21.98 -4.21 20.55
CA VAL A 139 -22.84 -3.02 20.51
C VAL A 139 -22.01 -1.74 20.33
N GLU A 140 -20.84 -1.68 20.98
CA GLU A 140 -19.90 -0.58 20.84
C GLU A 140 -19.35 -0.48 19.42
N MET A 141 -18.99 -1.62 18.81
CA MET A 141 -18.53 -1.64 17.41
C MET A 141 -19.60 -1.13 16.45
N GLU A 142 -20.87 -1.51 16.64
CA GLU A 142 -22.00 -1.03 15.83
C GLU A 142 -22.15 0.50 15.94
N GLN A 143 -22.07 1.06 17.15
CA GLN A 143 -22.17 2.50 17.39
C GLN A 143 -20.98 3.28 16.80
N GLU A 144 -19.79 2.69 16.81
CA GLU A 144 -18.57 3.35 16.35
C GLU A 144 -18.33 3.21 14.84
N PHE A 145 -18.89 2.18 14.21
CA PHE A 145 -18.62 1.83 12.83
C PHE A 145 -18.91 2.99 11.88
N GLU A 146 -19.93 3.81 12.13
CA GLU A 146 -20.36 4.87 11.21
C GLU A 146 -19.33 5.98 11.15
N ARG A 147 -18.96 6.45 12.33
CA ARG A 147 -17.95 7.50 12.51
C ARG A 147 -16.61 7.04 11.97
N ASP A 148 -16.21 5.80 12.28
CA ASP A 148 -14.93 5.25 11.83
C ASP A 148 -14.94 5.01 10.31
N TYR A 149 -16.08 4.60 9.73
CA TYR A 149 -16.29 4.50 8.29
C TYR A 149 -16.06 5.87 7.66
N VAL A 150 -16.84 6.89 8.00
CA VAL A 150 -16.73 8.24 7.42
C VAL A 150 -15.30 8.77 7.46
N LYS A 151 -14.64 8.67 8.61
CA LYS A 151 -13.25 9.11 8.79
C LYS A 151 -12.27 8.38 7.86
N VAL A 152 -12.44 7.07 7.68
CA VAL A 152 -11.61 6.28 6.76
C VAL A 152 -11.89 6.64 5.30
N GLY A 153 -13.14 6.94 4.95
CA GLY A 153 -13.53 7.36 3.61
C GLY A 153 -12.88 8.68 3.20
N GLU A 154 -12.82 9.64 4.11
CA GLU A 154 -12.14 10.93 3.90
C GLU A 154 -10.65 10.74 3.58
N VAL A 155 -9.93 9.95 4.38
CA VAL A 155 -8.49 9.74 4.16
C VAL A 155 -8.19 8.89 2.92
N LEU A 156 -9.04 7.91 2.59
CA LEU A 156 -8.93 7.15 1.34
C LEU A 156 -9.15 8.03 0.11
N THR A 157 -10.15 8.91 0.16
CA THR A 157 -10.44 9.86 -0.93
C THR A 157 -9.25 10.79 -1.15
N ARG A 158 -8.65 11.30 -0.07
CA ARG A 158 -7.44 12.13 -0.14
C ARG A 158 -6.28 11.37 -0.80
N ARG A 159 -6.05 10.11 -0.39
CA ARG A 159 -5.01 9.25 -0.96
C ARG A 159 -5.17 9.09 -2.48
N VAL A 160 -6.35 8.62 -2.92
CA VAL A 160 -6.63 8.39 -4.35
C VAL A 160 -6.50 9.69 -5.15
N SER A 161 -7.01 10.81 -4.62
CA SER A 161 -6.91 12.11 -5.29
C SER A 161 -5.46 12.57 -5.47
N MET A 162 -4.62 12.45 -4.45
CA MET A 162 -3.22 12.87 -4.53
C MET A 162 -2.41 11.92 -5.44
N GLU A 163 -2.70 10.61 -5.39
CA GLU A 163 -2.07 9.64 -6.28
C GLU A 163 -2.41 9.91 -7.75
N GLU A 164 -3.69 10.05 -8.08
CA GLU A 164 -4.12 10.18 -9.47
C GLU A 164 -3.87 11.55 -10.10
N ASN A 165 -3.99 12.63 -9.34
CA ASN A 165 -3.88 13.99 -9.87
C ASN A 165 -2.47 14.57 -9.78
N GLU A 166 -1.64 14.08 -8.85
CA GLU A 166 -0.31 14.64 -8.61
C GLU A 166 0.79 13.62 -8.91
N LEU A 167 0.79 12.46 -8.23
CA LEU A 167 1.89 11.50 -8.36
C LEU A 167 1.93 10.80 -9.72
N TYR A 168 0.79 10.36 -10.26
CA TYR A 168 0.76 9.60 -11.51
C TYR A 168 1.22 10.43 -12.72
N VAL A 169 1.20 11.77 -12.63
CA VAL A 169 1.73 12.68 -13.66
C VAL A 169 3.26 12.57 -13.79
N LEU A 170 3.95 12.21 -12.71
CA LEU A 170 5.41 12.03 -12.68
C LEU A 170 5.85 10.71 -13.34
N TYR A 171 4.93 9.80 -13.62
CA TYR A 171 5.23 8.48 -14.17
C TYR A 171 5.31 8.50 -15.70
N GLN A 172 6.49 8.84 -16.22
CA GLN A 172 6.75 8.96 -17.65
C GLN A 172 7.90 8.02 -18.04
N ALA A 173 7.93 7.58 -19.30
CA ALA A 173 9.06 6.85 -19.83
C ALA A 173 10.31 7.75 -19.84
N ASP A 174 11.43 7.23 -19.35
CA ASP A 174 12.74 7.90 -19.39
C ASP A 174 13.25 8.14 -20.83
#